data_AF-W7AXB4-F1
#
_entry.id   AF-W7AXB4-F1
#
_cell.length_a   1.000
_cell.length_b   1.000
_cell.length_c   1.000
_cell.angle_alpha   90.00
_cell.angle_beta   90.00
_cell.angle_gamma   90.00
#
_symmetry.space_group_name_H-M   'P 1'
#
loop_
_entity.id
_entity.type
_entity.pdbx_description
1 polymer ?
#
loop_
_entity_poly.entity_id
_entity_poly.type
_entity_poly.pdbx_seq_one_letter_code
_entity_poly.pdbx_strand_id
1 'polypeptide(L)'
;MQSTKQPLTTRHAFQVRSVKVTNPVNSSANILYVLNDADFNALSKTATKETSYLYNLTDDNISTAEKIVSQNGKFGEVFFMSYLNFHHQNAVSTGSILFVGLFIGLTFLVATGCIIYFKQITEAYNDRHQYTLMRKIGMDHAMIHKTIAHQILVIFLVPLLLGICHTIVALTAFGQNTGMSVTFALSTVILAYATIYAIYYFFTVRNYMQIAKSE
;
A
#
# COMPACT_ATOMS: atom_id res chain seq x y z
N MET A 1 -5.93 8.56 13.33
CA MET A 1 -6.62 7.41 13.95
C MET A 1 -7.12 7.82 15.32
N GLN A 2 -8.44 7.94 15.51
CA GLN A 2 -9.03 8.10 16.84
C GLN A 2 -8.85 6.78 17.59
N SER A 3 -8.09 6.80 18.68
CA SER A 3 -7.97 5.68 19.59
C SER A 3 -9.31 5.49 20.31
N THR A 4 -10.06 4.46 19.90
CA THR A 4 -11.23 4.00 20.62
C THR A 4 -10.74 3.50 21.99
N LYS A 5 -11.03 4.28 23.04
CA LYS A 5 -10.79 3.89 24.43
C LYS A 5 -11.65 2.67 24.73
N GLN A 6 -11.12 1.46 24.51
CA GLN A 6 -11.75 0.27 25.08
C GLN A 6 -11.55 0.31 26.59
N PRO A 7 -12.63 0.29 27.40
CA PRO A 7 -12.51 0.22 28.84
C PRO A 7 -11.93 -1.15 29.22
N LEU A 8 -10.75 -1.15 29.82
CA LEU A 8 -10.13 -2.36 30.39
C LEU A 8 -11.03 -2.86 31.53
N THR A 9 -11.84 -3.87 31.24
CA THR A 9 -12.72 -4.52 32.22
C THR A 9 -11.86 -5.41 33.10
N THR A 10 -11.42 -4.86 34.23
CA THR A 10 -10.71 -5.62 35.27
C THR A 10 -11.58 -5.61 36.54
N ARG A 11 -11.43 -6.62 37.41
CA ARG A 11 -12.20 -6.75 38.67
C ARG A 11 -12.01 -5.57 39.64
N HIS A 12 -11.05 -4.68 39.38
CA HIS A 12 -10.82 -3.45 40.12
C HIS A 12 -10.92 -2.24 39.17
N ALA A 13 -11.64 -1.20 39.58
CA ALA A 13 -11.78 0.03 38.79
C ALA A 13 -10.49 0.83 38.79
N PHE A 14 -9.60 0.60 37.82
CA PHE A 14 -8.43 1.46 37.62
C PHE A 14 -8.83 2.74 36.87
N GLN A 15 -8.61 3.90 37.48
CA GLN A 15 -8.72 5.17 36.77
C GLN A 15 -7.42 5.48 36.03
N VAL A 16 -7.46 5.44 34.70
CA VAL A 16 -6.34 5.85 33.86
C VAL A 16 -6.19 7.38 33.97
N ARG A 17 -5.19 7.85 34.72
CA ARG A 17 -4.95 9.29 34.97
C ARG A 17 -4.66 10.09 33.70
N SER A 18 -3.84 9.55 32.78
CA SER A 18 -3.59 10.12 31.44
C SER A 18 -2.83 9.13 30.56
N VAL A 19 -3.07 9.16 29.25
CA VAL A 19 -2.29 8.44 28.25
C VAL A 19 -1.58 9.48 27.39
N LYS A 20 -0.25 9.58 27.48
CA LYS A 20 0.54 10.32 26.51
C LYS A 20 0.87 9.39 25.35
N VAL A 21 0.27 9.66 24.20
CA VAL A 21 0.45 8.88 22.96
C VAL A 21 1.89 9.03 22.42
N THR A 22 2.60 10.09 22.81
CA THR A 22 3.99 10.38 22.46
C THR A 22 5.00 9.88 23.51
N ASN A 23 4.81 8.66 24.02
CA ASN A 23 5.76 8.06 24.95
C ASN A 23 6.68 7.07 24.20
N PRO A 24 8.02 7.30 24.15
CA PRO A 24 8.96 6.38 23.53
C PRO A 24 8.92 4.97 24.14
N VAL A 25 8.49 4.85 25.41
CA VAL A 25 8.33 3.55 26.09
C VAL A 25 7.14 2.77 25.55
N ASN A 26 6.09 3.44 25.05
CA ASN A 26 4.94 2.72 24.51
C ASN A 26 5.23 2.12 23.12
N SER A 27 6.24 2.65 22.43
CA SER A 27 6.77 2.07 21.19
C SER A 27 7.80 0.95 21.42
N SER A 28 8.45 0.87 22.59
CA SER A 28 9.40 -0.20 22.93
C SER A 28 8.80 -1.31 23.79
N ALA A 29 7.87 -0.99 24.68
CA ALA A 29 7.08 -1.94 25.45
C ALA A 29 5.77 -2.21 24.71
N ASN A 30 5.77 -3.22 23.85
CA ASN A 30 4.60 -3.61 23.04
C ASN A 30 3.32 -3.83 23.87
N ILE A 31 3.42 -4.08 25.17
CA ILE A 31 2.27 -4.29 26.07
C ILE A 31 2.60 -3.78 27.49
N LEU A 32 1.80 -2.85 28.00
CA LEU A 32 1.81 -2.45 29.41
C LEU A 32 0.85 -3.35 30.21
N TYR A 33 1.39 -4.15 31.12
CA TYR A 33 0.59 -4.95 32.04
C TYR A 33 0.45 -4.25 33.39
N VAL A 34 -0.80 -4.09 33.85
CA VAL A 34 -1.08 -3.65 35.23
C VAL A 34 -1.27 -4.90 36.07
N LEU A 35 -0.37 -5.12 37.02
CA LEU A 35 -0.35 -6.30 37.89
C LEU A 35 -0.72 -5.92 39.32
N ASN A 36 -1.27 -6.86 40.09
CA ASN A 36 -1.40 -6.71 41.54
C ASN A 36 -0.05 -7.01 42.22
N ASP A 37 0.06 -6.63 43.50
CA ASP A 37 1.32 -6.74 44.25
C ASP A 37 1.82 -8.18 44.38
N ALA A 38 0.92 -9.17 44.49
CA ALA A 38 1.31 -10.58 44.62
C ALA A 38 1.94 -11.11 43.32
N ASP A 39 1.32 -10.84 42.17
CA ASP A 39 1.81 -11.25 40.86
C ASP A 39 3.10 -10.51 40.49
N PHE A 40 3.19 -9.22 40.79
CA PHE A 40 4.42 -8.44 40.60
C PHE A 40 5.56 -9.00 41.46
N ASN A 41 5.31 -9.29 42.74
CA ASN A 41 6.33 -9.84 43.63
C ASN A 41 6.80 -11.23 43.18
N ALA A 42 5.89 -12.08 42.66
CA ALA A 42 6.24 -13.38 42.10
C ALA A 42 7.12 -13.22 40.85
N LEU A 43 6.72 -12.38 39.90
CA LEU A 43 7.47 -12.15 38.66
C LEU A 43 8.83 -11.48 38.91
N SER A 44 8.91 -10.53 39.84
CA SER A 44 10.14 -9.78 40.13
C SER A 44 11.31 -10.64 40.64
N LYS A 45 11.03 -11.85 41.12
CA LYS A 45 12.03 -12.81 41.61
C LYS A 45 12.66 -13.64 40.48
N THR A 46 11.95 -13.82 39.37
CA THR A 46 12.36 -14.68 38.24
C THR A 46 12.68 -13.87 36.99
N ALA A 47 12.09 -12.68 36.82
CA ALA A 47 12.27 -11.84 35.66
C ALA A 47 13.57 -11.03 35.73
N THR A 48 14.24 -10.90 34.59
CA THR A 48 15.34 -9.94 34.39
C THR A 48 14.80 -8.53 34.45
N LYS A 49 15.41 -7.68 35.29
CA LYS A 49 15.04 -6.28 35.42
C LYS A 49 15.89 -5.44 34.48
N GLU A 50 15.26 -4.84 33.48
CA GLU A 50 15.87 -3.81 32.65
C GLU A 50 15.41 -2.43 33.12
N THR A 51 16.35 -1.49 33.25
CA THR A 51 16.04 -0.11 33.65
C THR A 51 16.20 0.80 32.44
N SER A 52 15.14 1.53 32.09
CA SER A 52 15.19 2.53 31.02
C SER A 52 15.06 3.94 31.60
N TYR A 53 15.89 4.87 31.13
CA TYR A 53 15.84 6.27 31.51
C TYR A 53 15.27 7.10 30.35
N LEU A 54 14.34 8.00 30.65
CA LEU A 54 13.74 8.90 29.68
C LEU A 54 14.20 10.33 29.96
N TYR A 55 14.75 10.97 28.93
CA TYR A 55 15.19 12.35 28.99
C TYR A 55 14.38 13.18 28.00
N ASN A 56 13.89 14.33 28.44
CA ASN A 56 13.31 15.33 27.55
C ASN A 56 14.38 16.39 27.27
N LEU A 57 14.68 16.61 26.00
CA LEU A 57 15.76 17.51 25.57
C LEU A 57 15.18 18.86 25.12
N THR A 58 15.86 19.95 25.47
CA THR A 58 15.45 21.30 25.05
C THR A 58 15.83 21.61 23.59
N ASP A 59 16.93 21.03 23.11
CA ASP A 59 17.40 21.11 21.71
C ASP A 59 17.15 19.78 20.98
N ASP A 60 15.86 19.43 20.83
CA ASP A 60 15.40 18.20 20.20
C ASP A 60 15.36 18.36 18.67
N ASN A 61 16.51 18.10 18.02
CA ASN A 61 16.66 18.11 16.56
C ASN A 61 17.30 16.80 16.06
N ILE A 62 17.22 16.54 14.75
CA ILE A 62 17.69 15.28 14.14
C ILE A 62 19.20 15.09 14.35
N SER A 63 20.02 16.15 14.24
CA SER A 63 21.47 16.04 14.44
C SER A 63 21.83 15.65 15.87
N THR A 64 21.17 16.23 16.87
CA THR A 64 21.33 15.86 18.27
C THR A 64 20.87 14.41 18.51
N ALA A 65 19.75 14.01 17.90
CA ALA A 65 19.22 12.65 17.99
C ALA A 65 20.19 11.60 17.42
N GLU A 66 20.80 11.87 16.26
CA GLU A 66 21.83 11.01 15.64
C GLU A 66 23.10 10.92 16.51
N LYS A 67 23.53 12.05 17.09
CA LYS A 67 24.66 12.07 18.03
C LYS A 67 24.42 11.21 19.27
N ILE A 68 23.19 11.15 19.77
CA ILE A 68 22.80 10.31 20.91
C ILE A 68 22.85 8.83 20.54
N VAL A 69 22.21 8.44 19.43
CA VAL A 69 22.19 7.04 18.98
C VAL A 69 23.58 6.54 18.59
N SER A 70 24.45 7.41 18.07
CA SER A 70 25.85 7.05 17.77
C SER A 70 26.75 6.82 19.00
N GLN A 71 26.25 7.04 20.22
CA GLN A 71 26.96 6.63 21.44
C GLN A 71 26.74 5.16 21.81
N ASN A 72 25.86 4.45 21.09
CA ASN A 72 25.65 3.01 21.28
C ASN A 72 26.97 2.23 21.17
N GLY A 73 27.21 1.35 22.15
CA GLY A 73 28.44 0.56 22.25
C GLY A 73 29.64 1.26 22.90
N LYS A 74 29.55 2.56 23.24
CA LYS A 74 30.63 3.28 23.95
C LYS A 74 30.56 3.18 25.46
N PHE A 75 29.38 2.89 26.01
CA PHE A 75 29.10 2.87 27.45
C PHE A 75 28.64 1.48 27.92
N GLY A 76 29.34 0.42 27.47
CA GLY A 76 28.94 -0.97 27.75
C GLY A 76 27.64 -1.37 27.04
N GLU A 77 26.84 -2.23 27.66
CA GLU A 77 25.54 -2.71 27.14
C GLU A 77 24.41 -1.68 27.33
N VAL A 78 24.69 -0.40 27.12
CA VAL A 78 23.69 0.67 27.18
C VAL A 78 23.23 1.03 25.76
N PHE A 79 21.91 0.96 25.54
CA PHE A 79 21.28 1.31 24.28
C PHE A 79 20.54 2.66 24.38
N PHE A 80 21.03 3.63 23.63
CA PHE A 80 20.43 4.94 23.41
C PHE A 80 19.44 4.87 22.24
N MET A 81 18.22 5.35 22.50
CA MET A 81 17.17 5.54 21.51
C MET A 81 16.71 6.99 21.51
N SER A 82 16.40 7.52 20.33
CA SER A 82 15.73 8.81 20.19
C SER A 82 14.46 8.66 19.36
N TYR A 83 13.37 9.25 19.83
CA TYR A 83 12.10 9.28 19.13
C TYR A 83 12.23 9.98 17.77
N LEU A 84 12.89 11.14 17.71
CA LEU A 84 13.10 11.86 16.46
C LEU A 84 13.92 11.05 15.46
N ASN A 85 15.01 10.40 15.91
CA ASN A 85 15.83 9.55 15.04
C ASN A 85 15.01 8.37 14.50
N PHE A 86 14.28 7.67 15.38
CA PHE A 86 13.45 6.54 14.99
C PHE A 86 12.35 6.94 14.01
N HIS A 87 11.64 8.03 14.28
CA HIS A 87 10.59 8.53 13.40
C HIS A 87 11.16 8.99 12.05
N HIS A 88 12.30 9.69 12.06
CA HIS A 88 12.98 10.11 10.83
C HIS A 88 13.41 8.90 9.98
N GLN A 89 14.07 7.92 10.59
CA GLN A 89 14.53 6.72 9.91
C GLN A 89 13.37 5.90 9.33
N ASN A 90 12.26 5.77 10.07
CA ASN A 90 11.05 5.10 9.58
C ASN A 90 10.39 5.87 8.43
N ALA A 91 10.33 7.20 8.51
CA ALA A 91 9.77 8.03 7.45
C ALA A 91 10.61 7.92 6.16
N VAL A 92 11.94 7.97 6.28
CA VAL A 92 12.85 7.78 5.14
C VAL A 92 12.71 6.39 4.55
N SER A 93 12.78 5.33 5.37
CA SER A 93 12.69 3.94 4.91
C SER A 93 11.33 3.64 4.23
N THR A 94 10.22 4.01 4.88
CA THR A 94 8.88 3.83 4.33
C THR A 94 8.70 4.64 3.06
N GLY A 95 9.17 5.89 3.05
CA GLY A 95 9.13 6.76 1.87
C GLY A 95 9.90 6.17 0.68
N SER A 96 11.09 5.63 0.92
CA SER A 96 11.89 4.96 -0.12
C SER A 96 11.19 3.72 -0.68
N ILE A 97 10.65 2.86 0.18
CA ILE A 97 9.92 1.65 -0.25
C ILE A 97 8.67 2.03 -1.05
N LEU A 98 7.91 3.03 -0.61
CA LEU A 98 6.75 3.53 -1.33
C LEU A 98 7.11 4.12 -2.70
N PHE A 99 8.19 4.90 -2.77
CA PHE A 99 8.67 5.47 -4.03
C PHE A 99 9.05 4.37 -5.03
N VAL A 100 9.88 3.41 -4.60
CA VAL A 100 10.31 2.30 -5.46
C VAL A 100 9.11 1.46 -5.89
N GLY A 101 8.22 1.11 -4.96
CA GLY A 101 7.01 0.33 -5.24
C GLY A 101 6.07 1.02 -6.24
N LEU A 102 5.81 2.31 -6.06
CA LEU A 102 4.98 3.10 -6.97
C LEU A 102 5.64 3.25 -8.34
N PHE A 103 6.94 3.54 -8.39
CA PHE A 103 7.66 3.71 -9.65
C PHE A 103 7.67 2.42 -10.47
N ILE A 104 7.96 1.28 -9.83
CA ILE A 104 7.93 -0.03 -10.48
C ILE A 104 6.51 -0.36 -10.94
N GLY A 105 5.50 -0.16 -10.07
CA GLY A 105 4.10 -0.42 -10.40
C GLY A 105 3.61 0.40 -11.59
N LEU A 106 3.92 1.71 -11.61
CA LEU A 106 3.57 2.60 -12.72
C LEU A 106 4.28 2.20 -14.01
N THR A 107 5.56 1.84 -13.93
CA THR A 107 6.36 1.42 -15.09
C THR A 107 5.79 0.16 -15.72
N PHE A 108 5.48 -0.86 -14.93
CA PHE A 108 4.85 -2.09 -15.43
C PHE A 108 3.44 -1.85 -15.96
N LEU A 109 2.67 -0.95 -15.35
CA LEU A 109 1.35 -0.57 -15.82
C LEU A 109 1.43 0.07 -17.22
N VAL A 110 2.30 1.05 -17.39
CA VAL A 110 2.53 1.72 -18.67
C VAL A 110 3.06 0.73 -19.70
N ALA A 111 4.05 -0.09 -19.34
CA ALA A 111 4.62 -1.10 -20.23
C ALA A 111 3.54 -2.09 -20.73
N THR A 112 2.73 -2.63 -19.82
CA THR A 112 1.64 -3.55 -20.16
C THR A 112 0.60 -2.86 -21.05
N GLY A 113 0.21 -1.63 -20.72
CA GLY A 113 -0.69 -0.82 -21.53
C GLY A 113 -0.15 -0.58 -22.94
N CYS A 114 1.13 -0.25 -23.07
CA CYS A 114 1.80 -0.07 -24.35
C CYS A 114 1.85 -1.37 -25.17
N ILE A 115 2.16 -2.51 -24.55
CA ILE A 115 2.20 -3.81 -25.22
C ILE A 115 0.84 -4.16 -25.81
N ILE A 116 -0.23 -4.03 -25.02
CA ILE A 116 -1.60 -4.31 -25.49
C ILE A 116 -1.99 -3.31 -26.58
N TYR A 117 -1.72 -2.02 -26.37
CA TYR A 117 -2.01 -0.97 -27.33
C TYR A 117 -1.37 -1.22 -28.70
N PHE A 118 -0.06 -1.51 -28.73
CA PHE A 118 0.64 -1.78 -29.98
C PHE A 118 0.13 -3.04 -30.66
N LYS A 119 -0.13 -4.11 -29.89
CA LYS A 119 -0.74 -5.33 -30.43
C LYS A 119 -2.07 -5.02 -31.11
N GLN A 120 -2.96 -4.28 -30.45
CA GLN A 120 -4.28 -3.94 -31.00
C GLN A 120 -4.20 -3.06 -32.23
N ILE A 121 -3.25 -2.12 -32.28
CA ILE A 121 -3.04 -1.31 -33.48
C ILE A 121 -2.53 -2.15 -34.64
N THR A 122 -1.58 -3.06 -34.41
CA THR A 122 -1.10 -3.97 -35.46
C THR A 122 -2.22 -4.86 -35.99
N GLU A 123 -3.07 -5.40 -35.11
CA GLU A 123 -4.29 -6.13 -35.51
C GLU A 123 -5.23 -5.24 -36.33
N ALA A 124 -5.45 -3.98 -35.93
CA ALA A 124 -6.29 -3.03 -36.67
C ALA A 124 -5.82 -2.80 -38.11
N TYR A 125 -4.52 -2.72 -38.36
CA TYR A 125 -3.97 -2.57 -39.71
C TYR A 125 -4.17 -3.83 -40.56
N ASN A 126 -4.00 -5.02 -39.97
CA ASN A 126 -4.19 -6.29 -40.65
C ASN A 126 -5.68 -6.55 -40.96
N ASP A 127 -6.57 -6.13 -40.07
CA ASP A 127 -8.01 -6.37 -40.17
C ASP A 127 -8.74 -5.37 -41.10
N ARG A 128 -8.03 -4.40 -41.69
CA ARG A 128 -8.61 -3.43 -42.65
C ARG A 128 -9.33 -4.11 -43.81
N HIS A 129 -8.73 -5.13 -44.41
CA HIS A 129 -9.36 -5.87 -45.50
C HIS A 129 -10.64 -6.58 -45.05
N GLN A 130 -10.63 -7.14 -43.84
CA GLN A 130 -11.79 -7.82 -43.26
C GLN A 130 -12.91 -6.81 -42.97
N TYR A 131 -12.57 -5.60 -42.51
CA TYR A 131 -13.53 -4.52 -42.34
C TYR A 131 -14.24 -4.17 -43.66
N THR A 132 -13.48 -3.98 -44.75
CA THR A 132 -14.05 -3.70 -46.08
C THR A 132 -14.89 -4.87 -46.60
N LEU A 133 -14.49 -6.12 -46.34
CA LEU A 133 -15.28 -7.30 -46.70
C LEU A 133 -16.62 -7.36 -45.93
N MET A 134 -16.60 -7.11 -44.61
CA MET A 134 -17.79 -7.03 -43.77
C MET A 134 -18.76 -5.93 -44.26
N ARG A 135 -18.21 -4.81 -44.76
CA ARG A 135 -19.01 -3.76 -45.40
C ARG A 135 -19.66 -4.21 -46.71
N LYS A 136 -18.93 -4.96 -47.56
CA LYS A 136 -19.45 -5.47 -48.84
C LYS A 136 -20.58 -6.49 -48.69
N ILE A 137 -20.59 -7.26 -47.59
CA ILE A 137 -21.68 -8.22 -47.28
C ILE A 137 -22.88 -7.56 -46.57
N GLY A 138 -22.87 -6.22 -46.40
CA GLY A 138 -24.01 -5.46 -45.88
C GLY A 138 -24.02 -5.24 -44.37
N MET A 139 -22.91 -5.47 -43.67
CA MET A 139 -22.86 -5.22 -42.23
C MET A 139 -22.83 -3.72 -41.92
N ASP A 140 -23.69 -3.30 -40.99
CA ASP A 140 -23.76 -1.91 -40.56
C ASP A 140 -22.51 -1.50 -39.75
N HIS A 141 -22.13 -0.23 -39.84
CA HIS A 141 -20.98 0.32 -39.12
C HIS A 141 -21.10 0.15 -37.60
N ALA A 142 -22.31 0.31 -37.05
CA ALA A 142 -22.51 0.16 -35.61
C ALA A 142 -22.30 -1.29 -35.14
N MET A 143 -22.65 -2.26 -35.98
CA MET A 143 -22.45 -3.68 -35.70
C MET A 143 -20.96 -4.02 -35.71
N ILE A 144 -20.21 -3.56 -36.72
CA ILE A 144 -18.75 -3.77 -36.80
C ILE A 144 -18.05 -3.11 -35.60
N HIS A 145 -18.41 -1.85 -35.28
CA HIS A 145 -17.87 -1.13 -34.13
C HIS A 145 -18.11 -1.86 -32.81
N LYS A 146 -19.33 -2.35 -32.59
CA LYS A 146 -19.69 -3.09 -31.38
C LYS A 146 -18.88 -4.39 -31.26
N THR A 147 -18.72 -5.13 -32.35
CA THR A 147 -17.94 -6.37 -32.38
C THR A 147 -16.49 -6.13 -32.00
N ILE A 148 -15.85 -5.13 -32.62
CA ILE A 148 -14.43 -4.82 -32.36
C ILE A 148 -14.25 -4.26 -30.94
N ALA A 149 -15.12 -3.36 -30.49
CA ALA A 149 -15.08 -2.86 -29.12
C ALA A 149 -15.18 -4.01 -28.10
N HIS A 150 -16.04 -4.99 -28.33
CA HIS A 150 -16.18 -6.15 -27.46
C HIS A 150 -14.94 -7.06 -27.48
N GLN A 151 -14.32 -7.28 -28.65
CA GLN A 151 -13.06 -8.01 -28.77
C GLN A 151 -11.94 -7.34 -27.98
N ILE A 152 -11.75 -6.02 -28.17
CA ILE A 152 -10.75 -5.24 -27.45
C ILE A 152 -11.05 -5.27 -25.93
N LEU A 153 -12.33 -5.17 -25.54
CA LEU A 153 -12.74 -5.20 -24.14
C LEU A 153 -12.25 -6.47 -23.45
N VAL A 154 -12.48 -7.64 -24.05
CA VAL A 154 -12.07 -8.94 -23.47
C VAL A 154 -10.55 -8.98 -23.26
N ILE A 155 -9.78 -8.43 -24.21
CA ILE A 155 -8.31 -8.40 -24.14
C ILE A 155 -7.80 -7.52 -23.00
N PHE A 156 -8.48 -6.39 -22.70
CA PHE A 156 -8.15 -5.54 -21.54
C PHE A 156 -8.71 -6.07 -20.22
N LEU A 157 -9.85 -6.78 -20.26
CA LEU A 157 -10.53 -7.30 -19.07
C LEU A 157 -9.71 -8.40 -18.38
N VAL A 158 -9.05 -9.27 -19.16
CA VAL A 158 -8.28 -10.39 -18.61
C VAL A 158 -7.13 -9.91 -17.70
N PRO A 159 -6.22 -9.02 -18.13
CA PRO A 159 -5.18 -8.47 -17.25
C PRO A 159 -5.76 -7.67 -16.08
N LEU A 160 -6.84 -6.91 -16.31
CA LEU A 160 -7.50 -6.12 -15.27
C LEU A 160 -7.98 -7.01 -14.11
N LEU A 161 -8.72 -8.08 -14.43
CA LEU A 161 -9.24 -9.02 -13.44
C LEU A 161 -8.12 -9.76 -12.71
N LEU A 162 -7.08 -10.20 -13.44
CA LEU A 162 -5.92 -10.84 -12.83
C LEU A 162 -5.21 -9.92 -11.84
N GLY A 163 -5.02 -8.65 -12.20
CA GLY A 163 -4.46 -7.64 -11.32
C GLY A 163 -5.31 -7.41 -10.06
N ILE A 164 -6.62 -7.27 -10.21
CA ILE A 164 -7.56 -7.12 -9.10
C ILE A 164 -7.50 -8.34 -8.16
N CYS A 165 -7.56 -9.55 -8.70
CA CYS A 165 -7.46 -10.78 -7.91
C CYS A 165 -6.14 -10.85 -7.14
N HIS A 166 -5.02 -10.52 -7.80
CA HIS A 166 -3.71 -10.49 -7.16
C HIS A 166 -3.64 -9.46 -6.02
N THR A 167 -4.16 -8.24 -6.24
CA THR A 167 -4.22 -7.19 -5.21
C THR A 167 -5.09 -7.59 -4.03
N ILE A 168 -6.26 -8.19 -4.26
CA ILE A 168 -7.15 -8.64 -3.19
C ILE A 168 -6.43 -9.66 -2.30
N VAL A 169 -5.81 -10.68 -2.89
CA VAL A 169 -5.09 -11.72 -2.13
C VAL A 169 -3.93 -11.12 -1.35
N ALA A 170 -3.08 -10.32 -2.01
CA ALA A 170 -1.88 -9.76 -1.40
C ALA A 170 -2.21 -8.83 -0.23
N LEU A 171 -3.15 -7.89 -0.42
CA LEU A 171 -3.45 -6.89 0.60
C LEU A 171 -4.27 -7.47 1.75
N THR A 172 -5.14 -8.45 1.48
CA THR A 172 -5.87 -9.16 2.54
C THR A 172 -4.91 -9.97 3.42
N ALA A 173 -3.96 -10.70 2.83
CA ALA A 173 -2.93 -11.40 3.59
C ALA A 173 -2.08 -10.44 4.43
N PHE A 174 -1.72 -9.28 3.87
CA PHE A 174 -1.00 -8.23 4.59
C PHE A 174 -1.81 -7.65 5.76
N GLY A 175 -3.10 -7.36 5.55
CA GLY A 175 -3.99 -6.86 6.60
C GLY A 175 -4.18 -7.86 7.74
N GLN A 176 -4.30 -9.15 7.43
CA GLN A 176 -4.37 -10.22 8.45
C GLN A 176 -3.07 -10.33 9.26
N ASN A 177 -1.91 -10.22 8.60
CA ASN A 177 -0.61 -10.30 9.28
C ASN A 177 -0.37 -9.11 10.23
N THR A 178 -0.81 -7.91 9.82
CA THR A 178 -0.58 -6.67 10.57
C THR A 178 -1.71 -6.30 11.54
N GLY A 179 -2.85 -6.99 11.49
CA GLY A 179 -4.05 -6.63 12.24
C GLY A 179 -4.68 -5.30 11.80
N MET A 180 -4.31 -4.78 10.63
CA MET A 180 -4.78 -3.49 10.12
C MET A 180 -5.95 -3.64 9.15
N SER A 181 -6.87 -2.68 9.18
CA SER A 181 -7.88 -2.56 8.14
C SER A 181 -7.26 -2.05 6.84
N VAL A 182 -7.31 -2.88 5.80
CA VAL A 182 -6.79 -2.58 4.46
C VAL A 182 -7.86 -2.17 3.46
N THR A 183 -9.14 -2.13 3.87
CA THR A 183 -10.29 -1.93 2.97
C THR A 183 -10.19 -0.63 2.18
N PHE A 184 -9.81 0.47 2.85
CA PHE A 184 -9.66 1.76 2.20
C PHE A 184 -8.57 1.70 1.12
N ALA A 185 -7.37 1.23 1.47
CA ALA A 185 -6.25 1.09 0.55
C ALA A 185 -6.58 0.18 -0.64
N LEU A 186 -7.25 -0.95 -0.38
CA LEU A 186 -7.69 -1.90 -1.41
C LEU A 186 -8.62 -1.22 -2.42
N SER A 187 -9.63 -0.50 -1.93
CA SER A 187 -10.59 0.20 -2.79
C SER A 187 -9.93 1.28 -3.64
N THR A 188 -9.00 2.05 -3.06
CA THR A 188 -8.27 3.10 -3.77
C THR A 188 -7.40 2.53 -4.89
N VAL A 189 -6.65 1.44 -4.62
CA VAL A 189 -5.77 0.82 -5.62
C VAL A 189 -6.57 0.21 -6.77
N ILE A 190 -7.65 -0.52 -6.47
CA ILE A 190 -8.52 -1.09 -7.51
C ILE A 190 -9.15 0.01 -8.37
N LEU A 191 -9.64 1.09 -7.74
CA LEU A 191 -10.25 2.21 -8.46
C LEU A 191 -9.24 2.91 -9.38
N ALA A 192 -8.03 3.19 -8.89
CA ALA A 192 -6.98 3.80 -9.68
C ALA A 192 -6.58 2.91 -10.86
N TYR A 193 -6.37 1.61 -10.61
CA TYR A 193 -5.99 0.64 -11.64
C TYR A 193 -7.07 0.49 -12.72
N ALA A 194 -8.34 0.35 -12.32
CA ALA A 194 -9.47 0.27 -13.24
C ALA A 194 -9.65 1.55 -14.06
N THR A 195 -9.45 2.73 -13.46
CA THR A 195 -9.53 4.03 -14.16
C THR A 195 -8.46 4.12 -15.24
N ILE A 196 -7.23 3.72 -14.95
CA ILE A 196 -6.13 3.76 -15.93
C ILE A 196 -6.40 2.77 -17.08
N TYR A 197 -6.84 1.54 -16.76
CA TYR A 197 -7.22 0.56 -17.78
C TYR A 197 -8.38 1.04 -18.66
N ALA A 198 -9.38 1.72 -18.07
CA ALA A 198 -10.48 2.31 -18.82
C ALA A 198 -9.97 3.38 -19.80
N ILE A 199 -9.05 4.25 -19.38
CA ILE A 199 -8.41 5.24 -20.25
C ILE A 199 -7.73 4.55 -21.44
N TYR A 200 -6.87 3.56 -21.19
CA TYR A 200 -6.20 2.82 -22.26
C TYR A 200 -7.17 2.13 -23.21
N TYR A 201 -8.24 1.53 -22.69
CA TYR A 201 -9.29 0.91 -23.49
C TYR A 201 -9.94 1.91 -24.44
N PHE A 202 -10.37 3.09 -23.95
CA PHE A 202 -10.99 4.11 -24.80
C PHE A 202 -10.05 4.63 -25.88
N PHE A 203 -8.78 4.88 -25.53
CA PHE A 203 -7.76 5.27 -26.51
C PHE A 203 -7.56 4.19 -27.58
N THR A 204 -7.49 2.93 -27.17
CA THR A 204 -7.25 1.80 -28.07
C THR A 204 -8.42 1.58 -29.03
N VAL A 205 -9.65 1.55 -28.54
CA VAL A 205 -10.85 1.40 -29.38
C VAL A 205 -10.95 2.54 -30.38
N ARG A 206 -10.77 3.79 -29.94
CA ARG A 206 -10.84 4.96 -30.82
C ARG A 206 -9.80 4.86 -31.95
N ASN A 207 -8.55 4.55 -31.62
CA ASN A 207 -7.47 4.47 -32.60
C ASN A 207 -7.66 3.28 -33.55
N TYR A 208 -8.07 2.12 -33.04
CA TYR A 208 -8.41 0.96 -33.85
C TYR A 208 -9.49 1.34 -34.87
N MET A 209 -10.57 1.98 -34.45
CA MET A 209 -11.67 2.39 -35.33
C MET A 209 -11.25 3.41 -36.39
N GLN A 210 -10.38 4.37 -36.04
CA GLN A 210 -9.83 5.32 -37.01
C GLN A 210 -9.00 4.61 -38.07
N ILE A 211 -8.18 3.64 -37.67
CA ILE A 211 -7.36 2.83 -38.59
C ILE A 211 -8.24 1.96 -39.49
N ALA A 212 -9.30 1.36 -38.95
CA ALA A 212 -10.22 0.51 -39.71
C ALA A 212 -11.07 1.31 -40.71
N LYS A 213 -11.41 2.57 -40.40
CA LYS A 213 -12.24 3.43 -41.24
C LYS A 213 -11.46 4.18 -42.34
N SER A 214 -10.14 4.33 -42.23
CA SER A 214 -9.37 5.12 -43.19
C SER A 214 -9.25 4.44 -44.56
N GLU A 215 -10.27 4.63 -45.40
CA GLU A 215 -10.30 4.65 -46.86
C GLU A 215 -11.11 5.87 -47.31
#